data_AF-A0A533U7Y6-F1
#
_entry.id   AF-A0A533U7Y6-F1
#
_cell.length_a   1.000
_cell.length_b   1.000
_cell.length_c   1.000
_cell.angle_alpha   90.00
_cell.angle_beta   90.00
_cell.angle_gamma   90.00
#
_symmetry.space_group_name_H-M   'P 1'
#
loop_
_entity.id
_entity.type
_entity.pdbx_description
1 polymer ?
#
loop_
_entity_poly.entity_id
_entity_poly.type
_entity_poly.pdbx_seq_one_letter_code
_entity_poly.pdbx_strand_id
1 'polypeptide(L)'
;MRARETNNIIERAHSTLKTRSRVFRGLKNDKSSRELLDGYITNYNFCRKHSSIKTTPAQSAGLTLERWNELIRQSQTYKTNQELKVIQK
;
A
#
# COMPACT_ATOMS: atom_id res chain seq x y z
N MET A 1 -8.64 2.45 -37.13
CA MET A 1 -7.42 2.63 -36.32
C MET A 1 -7.74 2.16 -34.90
N ARG A 2 -7.06 1.12 -34.37
CA ARG A 2 -7.43 0.53 -33.08
C ARG A 2 -6.95 1.40 -31.92
N ALA A 3 -7.87 2.12 -31.27
CA ALA A 3 -7.69 2.72 -29.95
C ALA A 3 -7.67 1.64 -28.84
N ARG A 4 -6.80 0.63 -28.98
CA ARG A 4 -6.72 -0.50 -28.03
C ARG A 4 -5.95 -0.05 -26.80
N GLU A 5 -6.72 0.28 -25.76
CA GLU A 5 -6.35 0.32 -24.34
C GLU A 5 -5.35 1.41 -23.94
N THR A 6 -5.88 2.60 -23.64
CA THR A 6 -5.13 3.66 -22.98
C THR A 6 -4.71 3.22 -21.57
N ASN A 7 -3.44 2.85 -21.38
CA ASN A 7 -2.87 2.39 -20.11
C ASN A 7 -2.56 3.51 -19.11
N ASN A 8 -3.24 4.65 -19.27
CA ASN A 8 -2.94 5.93 -18.60
C ASN A 8 -2.98 5.82 -17.06
N ILE A 9 -3.81 4.92 -16.52
CA ILE A 9 -3.95 4.70 -15.08
C ILE A 9 -2.69 4.05 -14.51
N ILE A 10 -2.20 3.00 -15.16
CA ILE A 10 -0.99 2.27 -14.74
C ILE A 10 0.25 3.14 -14.96
N GLU A 11 0.31 3.90 -16.07
CA GLU A 11 1.39 4.85 -16.31
C GLU A 11 1.49 5.91 -15.19
N ARG A 12 0.36 6.46 -14.74
CA ARG A 12 0.31 7.40 -13.61
C ARG A 12 0.75 6.75 -12.30
N ALA A 13 0.34 5.51 -12.06
CA ALA A 13 0.74 4.75 -10.87
C ALA A 13 2.26 4.52 -10.85
N HIS A 14 2.84 4.09 -11.99
CA HIS A 14 4.28 3.90 -12.12
C HIS A 14 5.08 5.20 -12.02
N SER A 15 4.57 6.31 -12.58
CA SER A 15 5.20 7.64 -12.41
C SER A 15 5.27 8.08 -10.94
N THR A 16 4.20 7.81 -10.19
CA THR A 16 4.16 8.06 -8.74
C THR A 16 5.19 7.20 -7.99
N LEU A 17 5.23 5.89 -8.29
CA LEU A 17 6.17 4.96 -7.68
C LEU A 17 7.62 5.37 -7.96
N LYS A 18 7.92 5.73 -9.21
CA LYS A 18 9.25 6.20 -9.63
C LYS A 18 9.69 7.46 -8.88
N THR A 19 8.78 8.41 -8.70
CA THR A 19 9.07 9.65 -7.95
C THR A 19 9.40 9.35 -6.49
N ARG A 20 8.67 8.42 -5.86
CA ARG A 20 8.96 7.99 -4.49
C ARG A 20 10.27 7.20 -4.39
N SER A 21 10.47 6.19 -5.22
CA SER A 21 11.68 5.36 -5.20
C SER A 21 12.96 6.13 -5.53
N ARG A 22 12.86 7.22 -6.33
CA ARG A 22 14.01 8.08 -6.65
C ARG A 22 14.70 8.66 -5.41
N VAL A 23 13.94 9.04 -4.38
CA VAL A 23 14.50 9.59 -3.13
C VAL A 23 15.26 8.52 -2.32
N PHE A 24 14.92 7.24 -2.55
CA PHE A 24 15.43 6.09 -1.80
C PHE A 24 16.59 5.37 -2.48
N ARG A 25 17.21 5.96 -3.51
CA ARG A 25 18.33 5.35 -4.28
C ARG A 25 19.61 5.10 -3.47
N GLY A 26 19.71 5.63 -2.25
CA GLY A 26 20.83 5.40 -1.34
C GLY A 26 20.72 4.12 -0.51
N LEU A 27 19.60 3.38 -0.58
CA LEU A 27 19.46 2.11 0.12
C LEU A 27 20.32 1.05 -0.59
N LYS A 28 21.34 0.53 0.10
CA LYS A 28 22.29 -0.44 -0.44
C LYS A 28 21.83 -1.90 -0.33
N ASN A 29 20.75 -2.16 0.41
CA ASN A 29 20.28 -3.52 0.71
C ASN A 29 18.95 -3.81 -0.01
N ASP A 30 18.86 -4.98 -0.63
CA ASP A 30 17.64 -5.48 -1.27
C ASP A 30 16.51 -5.65 -0.25
N LYS A 31 16.81 -6.19 0.94
CA LYS A 31 15.82 -6.38 2.00
C LYS A 31 15.15 -5.06 2.40
N SER A 32 15.95 -4.03 2.62
CA SER A 32 15.45 -2.70 2.98
C SER A 32 14.66 -2.05 1.83
N SER A 33 15.06 -2.31 0.58
CA SER A 33 14.31 -1.84 -0.60
C SER A 33 12.93 -2.51 -0.69
N ARG A 34 12.86 -3.80 -0.34
CA ARG A 34 11.60 -4.56 -0.30
C ARG A 34 10.66 -4.05 0.79
N GLU A 35 11.17 -3.88 2.01
CA GLU A 35 10.41 -3.32 3.14
C GLU A 35 9.85 -1.92 2.80
N LEU A 36 10.62 -1.11 2.08
CA LEU A 36 10.20 0.22 1.66
C LEU A 36 9.09 0.17 0.59
N LEU A 37 9.17 -0.77 -0.36
CA LEU A 37 8.12 -0.99 -1.36
C LEU A 37 6.82 -1.48 -0.72
N ASP A 38 6.92 -2.41 0.24
CA ASP A 38 5.75 -2.91 0.99
C ASP A 38 5.08 -1.78 1.80
N GLY A 39 5.90 -0.94 2.43
CA GLY A 39 5.43 0.27 3.10
C GLY A 39 4.76 1.27 2.15
N TYR A 40 5.32 1.45 0.95
CA TYR A 40 4.71 2.31 -0.09
C TYR A 40 3.34 1.79 -0.52
N ILE A 41 3.20 0.49 -0.79
CA ILE A 41 1.93 -0.12 -1.21
C ILE A 41 0.86 0.09 -0.13
N THR A 42 1.24 -0.16 1.13
CA THR A 42 0.35 0.06 2.29
C THR A 42 -0.09 1.51 2.38
N ASN A 43 0.84 2.47 2.26
CA ASN A 43 0.51 3.89 2.28
C ASN A 43 -0.39 4.31 1.10
N TYR A 44 -0.11 3.83 -0.10
CA TYR A 44 -0.84 4.17 -1.32
C TYR A 44 -2.30 3.69 -1.29
N ASN A 45 -2.52 2.48 -0.75
CA ASN A 45 -3.83 1.84 -0.71
C ASN A 45 -4.72 2.31 0.45
N PHE A 46 -4.14 2.60 1.62
CA PHE A 46 -4.92 2.84 2.83
C PHE A 46 -4.81 4.25 3.41
N CYS A 47 -3.70 4.97 3.19
CA CYS A 47 -3.48 6.27 3.84
C CYS A 47 -3.63 7.46 2.88
N ARG A 48 -3.25 7.30 1.60
CA ARG A 48 -3.27 8.39 0.63
C ARG A 48 -4.62 8.49 -0.08
N LYS A 49 -5.27 9.65 0.02
CA LYS A 49 -6.42 10.00 -0.83
C LYS A 49 -5.93 10.35 -2.23
N HIS A 50 -6.61 9.84 -3.25
CA HIS A 50 -6.27 10.09 -4.65
C HIS A 50 -7.19 11.14 -5.24
N SER A 51 -6.66 12.02 -6.08
CA SER A 51 -7.43 13.08 -6.72
C SER A 51 -8.49 12.54 -7.69
N SER A 52 -8.20 11.43 -8.38
CA SER A 52 -9.13 10.84 -9.36
C SER A 52 -10.35 10.18 -8.72
N ILE A 53 -10.15 9.37 -7.67
CA ILE A 53 -11.23 8.63 -6.99
C ILE A 53 -11.76 9.34 -5.73
N LYS A 54 -11.13 10.45 -5.30
CA LYS A 54 -11.42 11.24 -4.09
C LYS A 54 -11.33 10.48 -2.75
N THR A 55 -11.20 9.16 -2.80
CA THR A 55 -11.09 8.24 -1.67
C THR A 55 -9.73 7.53 -1.67
N THR A 56 -9.51 6.62 -0.72
CA THR A 56 -8.39 5.67 -0.76
C THR A 56 -8.76 4.47 -1.65
N PRO A 57 -7.81 3.82 -2.33
CA PRO A 57 -8.10 2.66 -3.17
C PRO A 57 -8.76 1.54 -2.37
N ALA A 58 -8.35 1.33 -1.11
CA ALA A 58 -8.98 0.38 -0.21
C ALA A 58 -10.45 0.71 0.05
N GLN A 59 -10.77 2.00 0.31
CA GLN A 59 -12.16 2.43 0.49
C GLN A 59 -12.99 2.26 -0.78
N SER A 60 -12.40 2.56 -1.95
CA SER A 60 -13.07 2.30 -3.24
C SER A 60 -13.30 0.81 -3.50
N ALA A 61 -12.51 -0.08 -2.90
CA ALA A 61 -12.68 -1.53 -2.95
C ALA A 61 -13.67 -2.06 -1.89
N GLY A 62 -14.30 -1.18 -1.09
CA GLY A 62 -15.27 -1.55 -0.06
C GLY A 62 -14.66 -1.83 1.32
N LEU A 63 -13.36 -1.57 1.52
CA LEU A 63 -12.74 -1.70 2.83
C LEU A 63 -12.97 -0.42 3.65
N THR A 64 -13.68 -0.54 4.76
CA THR A 64 -13.91 0.55 5.72
C THR A 64 -12.70 0.73 6.62
N LEU A 65 -11.63 1.31 6.09
CA LEU A 65 -10.45 1.74 6.84
C LEU A 65 -10.28 3.24 6.66
N GLU A 66 -10.65 4.01 7.68
CA GLU A 66 -10.64 5.48 7.58
C GLU A 66 -9.29 6.09 7.95
N ARG A 67 -8.53 5.44 8.84
CA ARG A 67 -7.32 6.05 9.44
C ARG A 67 -6.17 5.05 9.59
N TRP A 68 -4.94 5.56 9.49
CA TRP A 68 -3.71 4.77 9.59
C TRP A 68 -3.52 4.09 10.95
N ASN A 69 -4.04 4.68 12.03
CA ASN A 69 -3.94 4.10 13.37
C ASN A 69 -4.79 2.82 13.51
N GLU A 70 -5.85 2.70 12.71
CA GLU A 70 -6.68 1.49 12.69
C GLU A 70 -5.94 0.31 12.07
N LEU A 71 -5.14 0.54 11.01
CA LEU A 71 -4.26 -0.49 10.44
C LEU A 71 -3.29 -1.07 11.49
N ILE A 72 -2.73 -0.21 12.34
CA ILE A 72 -1.80 -0.64 13.40
C ILE A 72 -2.54 -1.47 14.44
N ARG A 73 -3.73 -1.03 14.87
CA ARG A 73 -4.56 -1.80 15.82
C ARG A 73 -4.92 -3.17 15.27
N GLN A 74 -5.41 -3.23 14.02
CA GLN A 74 -5.76 -4.49 13.36
C GLN A 74 -4.53 -5.42 13.24
N SER A 75 -3.36 -4.87 12.89
CA SER A 75 -2.10 -5.62 12.85
C SER A 75 -1.72 -6.21 14.21
N GLN A 76 -1.83 -5.42 15.28
CA GLN A 76 -1.57 -5.88 16.64
C GLN A 76 -2.53 -6.99 17.07
N THR A 77 -3.85 -6.78 16.88
CA THR A 77 -4.87 -7.79 17.19
C THR A 77 -4.63 -9.09 16.42
N TYR A 78 -4.29 -8.99 15.13
CA TYR A 78 -3.94 -10.15 14.31
C TYR A 78 -2.75 -10.90 14.91
N LYS A 79 -1.66 -10.20 15.26
CA LYS A 79 -0.47 -10.81 15.86
C LYS A 79 -0.78 -11.55 17.16
N THR A 80 -1.51 -10.91 18.08
CA THR A 80 -1.93 -11.54 19.35
C THR A 80 -2.78 -12.77 19.11
N ASN A 81 -3.73 -12.73 18.17
CA ASN A 81 -4.56 -13.88 17.83
C ASN A 81 -3.75 -15.05 17.26
N GLN A 82 -2.68 -14.78 16.50
CA GLN A 82 -1.78 -15.84 16.01
C GLN A 82 -0.98 -16.46 17.15
N GLU A 83 -0.48 -15.65 18.08
CA GLU A 83 0.24 -16.14 19.27
C GLU A 83 -0.66 -17.02 20.16
N LEU A 84 -1.90 -16.59 20.40
CA LEU A 84 -2.88 -17.38 21.17
C LEU A 84 -3.18 -18.74 20.53
N LYS A 85 -3.27 -18.80 19.20
CA LYS A 85 -3.47 -20.07 18.47
C LYS A 85 -2.29 -21.04 18.61
N VAL A 86 -1.07 -20.52 18.72
CA VAL A 86 0.13 -21.34 18.93
C VAL A 86 0.17 -21.90 20.35
N ILE A 87 -0.28 -21.13 21.35
CA ILE A 87 -0.31 -21.55 22.76
C ILE A 87 -1.41 -22.59 23.03
N GLN A 88 -2.53 -22.51 22.32
CA GLN A 88 -3.68 -23.41 22.48
C GLN A 88 -3.54 -24.75 21.72
N LYS A 89 -2.46 -24.94 20.96
CA LYS A 89 -2.16 -26.15 20.20
C LYS A 89 -1.08 -26.97 20.91
#